data_AF-A0A2A7MSR3-F1
#
_entry.id   AF-A0A2A7MSR3-F1
#
_cell.length_a   1.000
_cell.length_b   1.000
_cell.length_c   1.000
_cell.angle_alpha   90.00
_cell.angle_beta   90.00
_cell.angle_gamma   90.00
#
_symmetry.space_group_name_H-M   'P 1'
#
loop_
_entity.id
_entity.type
_entity.pdbx_description
1 polymer ?
#
loop_
_entity_poly.entity_id
_entity_poly.type
_entity_poly.pdbx_seq_one_letter_code
_entity_poly.pdbx_strand_id
1 'polypeptide(L)'
;MTAVSKKLSVGIIGAGAGGLALGIFLRKAGFDDFTIFDREDGVGGTWRINTYPGLACDVKSHLYSYSFDLNANWSRLWSAQPEILAYFEQCATRYRLGPHLKLNTEIVAAQWDAETTSWQLTTKTGERHRFDIVVSAVGLFTQPVLPDLAEEEPFTGTVMHTARWDHSVDLRDARVAVLGTGSTASQLLPEIAKVAKKVYSVQRSPTWILPKPDREYTAREKWVFAHVPFAKRIHRTRLWLRSESNISVIEDGSQKTQEFKAIALRLLEANVPDEGLRRKLTPDHPLGCKRLVFAGDYLKALTQPHVEVVSSPARALRSRSLVTEDGTEIAVDVVVCATGYAATDYLGQIDVTGEHGVSLREAWSDGAYAYLGMAVPGFPNFFMLYGPNTNVGSNSVIFMLEAQARYIVRALKHMRRKRRSYIAVRRDTMAHFTAKIDEWMQGTVWLTRCSNYFRAANGRVVTQWPRSARAFWAMTRRFKPAEYTFDPRTEGAEVDAVAETAANR
;
A
#
# COMPACT_ATOMS: atom_id res chain seq x y z
N MET A 1 47.61 5.77 10.31
CA MET A 1 46.63 4.81 9.74
C MET A 1 45.59 5.58 8.97
N THR A 2 45.62 5.51 7.64
CA THR A 2 44.63 6.13 6.75
C THR A 2 43.26 5.49 6.97
N ALA A 3 42.34 6.24 7.58
CA ALA A 3 40.96 5.81 7.77
C ALA A 3 40.33 5.54 6.39
N VAL A 4 40.25 4.26 6.01
CA VAL A 4 39.44 3.80 4.89
C VAL A 4 38.03 4.28 5.19
N SER A 5 37.47 5.11 4.30
CA SER A 5 36.08 5.55 4.38
C SER A 5 35.19 4.30 4.50
N LYS A 6 34.58 4.05 5.67
CA LYS A 6 33.63 2.95 5.86
C LYS A 6 32.58 3.03 4.76
N LYS A 7 32.45 1.95 3.96
CA LYS A 7 31.37 1.83 2.98
C LYS A 7 30.10 1.50 3.77
N LEU A 8 29.05 2.29 3.58
CA LEU A 8 27.76 2.04 4.24
C LEU A 8 27.11 0.79 3.65
N SER A 9 26.80 -0.19 4.48
CA SER A 9 26.00 -1.37 4.10
C SER A 9 24.50 -1.10 4.32
N VAL A 10 23.66 -1.59 3.40
CA VAL A 10 22.20 -1.35 3.44
C VAL A 10 21.40 -2.65 3.39
N GLY A 11 20.60 -2.91 4.42
CA GLY A 11 19.62 -4.01 4.43
C GLY A 11 18.23 -3.50 4.02
N ILE A 12 17.65 -4.07 2.97
CA ILE A 12 16.31 -3.72 2.48
C ILE A 12 15.37 -4.89 2.74
N ILE A 13 14.26 -4.66 3.43
CA ILE A 13 13.28 -5.70 3.76
C ILE A 13 12.08 -5.59 2.81
N GLY A 14 12.00 -6.47 1.83
CA GLY A 14 10.95 -6.54 0.80
C GLY A 14 11.47 -6.23 -0.60
N ALA A 15 11.25 -7.14 -1.55
CA ALA A 15 11.55 -7.05 -2.98
C ALA A 15 10.31 -6.69 -3.84
N GLY A 16 9.38 -5.94 -3.26
CA GLY A 16 8.30 -5.27 -3.99
C GLY A 16 8.78 -4.04 -4.77
N ALA A 17 7.84 -3.31 -5.39
CA ALA A 17 8.15 -2.14 -6.20
C ALA A 17 8.97 -1.06 -5.48
N GLY A 18 8.82 -0.91 -4.16
CA GLY A 18 9.61 0.02 -3.35
C GLY A 18 11.07 -0.43 -3.20
N GLY A 19 11.29 -1.66 -2.73
CA GLY A 19 12.63 -2.21 -2.52
C GLY A 19 13.44 -2.31 -3.81
N LEU A 20 12.80 -2.72 -4.91
CA LEU A 20 13.43 -2.73 -6.23
C LEU A 20 13.83 -1.31 -6.66
N ALA A 21 12.96 -0.30 -6.49
CA ALA A 21 13.29 1.09 -6.82
C ALA A 21 14.50 1.60 -6.02
N LEU A 22 14.53 1.30 -4.72
CA LEU A 22 15.64 1.68 -3.85
C LEU A 22 16.94 0.99 -4.27
N GLY A 23 16.94 -0.33 -4.49
CA GLY A 23 18.11 -1.07 -4.98
C GLY A 23 18.65 -0.50 -6.30
N ILE A 24 17.76 -0.17 -7.24
CA ILE A 24 18.14 0.47 -8.51
C ILE A 24 18.80 1.84 -8.27
N PHE A 25 18.26 2.67 -7.39
CA PHE A 25 18.83 3.99 -7.12
C PHE A 25 20.11 3.95 -6.29
N LEU A 26 20.25 2.99 -5.36
CA LEU A 26 21.50 2.73 -4.62
C LEU A 26 22.62 2.39 -5.59
N ARG A 27 22.38 1.42 -6.48
CA ARG A 27 23.35 1.03 -7.51
C ARG A 27 23.72 2.20 -8.43
N LYS A 28 22.73 2.95 -8.93
CA LYS A 28 22.97 4.14 -9.76
C LYS A 28 23.77 5.23 -9.02
N ALA A 29 23.76 5.24 -7.70
CA ALA A 29 24.53 6.17 -6.86
C ALA A 29 25.90 5.61 -6.41
N GLY A 30 26.27 4.40 -6.87
CA GLY A 30 27.52 3.73 -6.52
C GLY A 30 27.53 3.21 -5.09
N PHE A 31 26.39 2.70 -4.61
CA PHE A 31 26.33 1.86 -3.41
C PHE A 31 26.17 0.43 -3.88
N ASP A 32 27.17 -0.40 -3.56
CA ASP A 32 27.24 -1.80 -4.03
C ASP A 32 27.11 -2.80 -2.87
N ASP A 33 27.19 -2.33 -1.62
CA ASP A 33 27.02 -3.13 -0.42
C ASP A 33 25.58 -2.99 0.10
N PHE A 34 24.66 -3.72 -0.55
CA PHE A 34 23.28 -3.80 -0.10
C PHE A 34 22.70 -5.18 -0.38
N THR A 35 21.76 -5.58 0.47
CA THR A 35 21.00 -6.83 0.35
C THR A 35 19.50 -6.52 0.41
N ILE A 36 18.71 -7.11 -0.47
CA ILE A 36 17.25 -7.05 -0.51
C ILE A 36 16.72 -8.43 -0.11
N PHE A 37 16.11 -8.51 1.06
CA PHE A 37 15.48 -9.72 1.58
C PHE A 37 14.02 -9.78 1.12
N ASP A 38 13.55 -10.95 0.72
CA ASP A 38 12.12 -11.20 0.54
C ASP A 38 11.77 -12.60 1.03
N ARG A 39 10.59 -12.76 1.63
CA ARG A 39 10.08 -14.05 2.09
C ARG A 39 9.62 -14.92 0.93
N GLU A 40 9.22 -14.30 -0.18
CA GLU A 40 8.78 -15.01 -1.37
C GLU A 40 9.96 -15.52 -2.18
N ASP A 41 9.67 -16.42 -3.11
CA ASP A 41 10.63 -17.06 -4.02
C ASP A 41 11.08 -16.14 -5.18
N GLY A 42 10.69 -14.86 -5.16
CA GLY A 42 11.09 -13.87 -6.15
C GLY A 42 10.48 -12.50 -5.92
N VAL A 43 10.64 -11.60 -6.90
CA VAL A 43 10.33 -10.18 -6.75
C VAL A 43 8.89 -9.86 -7.17
N GLY A 44 8.40 -8.67 -6.81
CA GLY A 44 7.11 -8.14 -7.28
C GLY A 44 6.12 -7.77 -6.17
N GLY A 45 6.35 -8.27 -4.94
CA GLY A 45 5.55 -7.92 -3.76
C GLY A 45 4.08 -8.25 -3.96
N THR A 46 3.20 -7.25 -3.88
CA THR A 46 1.75 -7.39 -4.10
C THR A 46 1.40 -8.20 -5.35
N TRP A 47 2.13 -7.98 -6.44
CA TRP A 47 1.89 -8.66 -7.72
C TRP A 47 2.44 -10.08 -7.76
N ARG A 48 3.22 -10.51 -6.77
CA ARG A 48 3.66 -11.90 -6.62
C ARG A 48 2.71 -12.70 -5.74
N ILE A 49 2.32 -12.11 -4.60
CA ILE A 49 1.51 -12.81 -3.59
C ILE A 49 0.02 -12.90 -3.94
N ASN A 50 -0.52 -11.94 -4.70
CA ASN A 50 -1.94 -11.96 -5.09
C ASN A 50 -2.09 -12.60 -6.48
N THR A 51 -2.87 -13.67 -6.56
CA THR A 51 -3.09 -14.43 -7.80
C THR A 51 -4.56 -14.78 -8.06
N TYR A 52 -5.49 -14.14 -7.34
CA TYR A 52 -6.92 -14.31 -7.54
C TYR A 52 -7.36 -13.85 -8.95
N PRO A 53 -8.40 -14.47 -9.54
CA PRO A 53 -8.80 -14.16 -10.91
C PRO A 53 -9.38 -12.74 -11.04
N GLY A 54 -9.07 -12.07 -12.14
CA GLY A 54 -9.50 -10.69 -12.41
C GLY A 54 -8.60 -9.62 -11.79
N LEU A 55 -7.56 -10.01 -11.04
CA LEU A 55 -6.62 -9.08 -10.42
C LEU A 55 -5.95 -8.19 -11.48
N ALA A 56 -6.22 -6.89 -11.36
CA ALA A 56 -5.65 -5.86 -12.22
C ALA A 56 -5.34 -4.59 -11.43
N CYS A 57 -4.46 -3.76 -11.98
CA CYS A 57 -4.23 -2.44 -11.38
C CYS A 57 -5.43 -1.52 -11.61
N ASP A 58 -5.66 -0.61 -10.67
CA ASP A 58 -6.63 0.49 -10.82
C ASP A 58 -5.97 1.77 -11.35
N VAL A 59 -4.63 1.78 -11.46
CA VAL A 59 -3.85 2.85 -12.09
C VAL A 59 -3.43 2.40 -13.48
N LYS A 60 -3.48 3.32 -14.45
CA LYS A 60 -3.11 3.02 -15.84
C LYS A 60 -1.64 2.58 -15.96
N SER A 61 -1.35 1.57 -16.78
CA SER A 61 -0.05 0.86 -16.80
C SER A 61 1.16 1.76 -17.07
N HIS A 62 1.06 2.73 -17.98
CA HIS A 62 2.14 3.71 -18.22
C HIS A 62 2.41 4.64 -17.02
N LEU A 63 1.46 4.80 -16.10
CA LEU A 63 1.63 5.55 -14.85
C LEU A 63 2.01 4.62 -13.68
N TYR A 64 1.54 3.37 -13.69
CA TYR A 64 1.93 2.31 -12.77
C TYR A 64 3.19 1.56 -13.25
N SER A 65 4.25 2.33 -13.48
CA SER A 65 5.58 1.84 -13.88
C SER A 65 6.63 2.84 -13.43
N TYR A 66 7.90 2.45 -13.42
CA TYR A 66 8.98 3.36 -13.07
C TYR A 66 9.14 4.45 -14.12
N SER A 67 9.22 5.70 -13.68
CA SER A 67 9.38 6.89 -14.53
C SER A 67 10.67 6.86 -15.36
N PHE A 68 11.69 6.14 -14.86
CA PHE A 68 12.98 5.95 -15.50
C PHE A 68 13.06 4.69 -16.36
N ASP A 69 12.03 3.84 -16.38
CA ASP A 69 12.03 2.54 -17.07
C ASP A 69 10.66 2.23 -17.69
N LEU A 70 10.23 3.06 -18.64
CA LEU A 70 8.90 2.96 -19.25
C LEU A 70 8.82 1.80 -20.25
N ASN A 71 7.85 0.91 -20.05
CA ASN A 71 7.51 -0.17 -20.98
C ASN A 71 6.67 0.38 -22.16
N ALA A 72 7.05 0.02 -23.39
CA ALA A 72 6.32 0.37 -24.62
C ALA A 72 5.23 -0.66 -24.98
N ASN A 73 5.35 -1.87 -24.43
CA ASN A 73 4.61 -3.04 -24.85
C ASN A 73 3.44 -3.37 -23.93
N TRP A 74 3.05 -2.45 -23.04
CA TRP A 74 1.85 -2.62 -22.22
C TRP A 74 0.68 -3.03 -23.10
N SER A 75 0.02 -4.13 -22.75
CA SER A 75 -1.04 -4.73 -23.54
C SER A 75 -2.31 -3.87 -23.53
N ARG A 76 -2.64 -3.30 -22.36
CA ARG A 76 -3.91 -2.60 -22.06
C ARG A 76 -3.71 -1.37 -21.21
N LEU A 77 -4.73 -0.50 -21.14
CA LEU A 77 -4.72 0.69 -20.30
C LEU A 77 -4.55 0.33 -18.82
N TRP A 78 -5.24 -0.71 -18.34
CA TRP A 78 -5.08 -1.26 -16.99
C TRP A 78 -4.65 -2.73 -17.07
N SER A 79 -3.36 -2.97 -16.88
CA SER A 79 -2.78 -4.31 -16.98
C SER A 79 -3.21 -5.23 -15.84
N ALA A 80 -3.39 -6.51 -16.18
CA ALA A 80 -3.60 -7.58 -15.22
C ALA A 80 -2.30 -7.93 -14.48
N GLN A 81 -2.41 -8.65 -13.37
CA GLN A 81 -1.28 -9.02 -12.52
C GLN A 81 -0.10 -9.67 -13.25
N PRO A 82 -0.27 -10.65 -14.16
CA PRO A 82 0.87 -11.35 -14.75
C PRO A 82 1.79 -10.41 -15.53
N GLU A 83 1.22 -9.44 -16.24
CA GLU A 83 1.98 -8.46 -17.02
C GLU A 83 2.76 -7.48 -16.11
N ILE A 84 2.16 -7.09 -14.98
CA ILE A 84 2.80 -6.18 -14.03
C ILE A 84 3.92 -6.90 -13.26
N LEU A 85 3.71 -8.16 -12.86
CA LEU A 85 4.73 -8.99 -12.24
C LEU A 85 5.93 -9.14 -13.20
N ALA A 86 5.67 -9.53 -14.44
CA ALA A 86 6.70 -9.68 -15.47
C ALA A 86 7.48 -8.38 -15.69
N TYR A 87 6.82 -7.22 -15.64
CA TYR A 87 7.51 -5.92 -15.71
C TYR A 87 8.52 -5.74 -14.57
N PHE A 88 8.16 -6.02 -13.32
CA PHE A 88 9.08 -5.86 -12.18
C PHE A 88 10.21 -6.89 -12.19
N GLU A 89 9.95 -8.12 -12.60
CA GLU A 89 10.98 -9.16 -12.78
C GLU A 89 11.98 -8.76 -13.88
N GLN A 90 11.49 -8.20 -14.98
CA GLN A 90 12.34 -7.64 -16.04
C GLN A 90 13.15 -6.44 -15.53
N CYS A 91 12.58 -5.57 -14.70
CA CYS A 91 13.34 -4.48 -14.06
C CYS A 91 14.47 -5.04 -13.19
N ALA A 92 14.20 -6.02 -12.33
CA ALA A 92 15.22 -6.64 -11.48
C ALA A 92 16.38 -7.21 -12.31
N THR A 93 16.07 -7.87 -13.43
CA THR A 93 17.05 -8.39 -14.38
C THR A 93 17.83 -7.28 -15.09
N ARG A 94 17.13 -6.30 -15.69
CA ARG A 94 17.72 -5.18 -16.46
C ARG A 94 18.67 -4.34 -15.63
N TYR A 95 18.35 -4.14 -14.36
CA TYR A 95 19.19 -3.41 -13.41
C TYR A 95 20.11 -4.32 -12.59
N ARG A 96 20.22 -5.60 -12.98
CA ARG A 96 21.14 -6.61 -12.45
C ARG A 96 21.05 -6.81 -10.93
N LEU A 97 19.86 -6.74 -10.34
CA LEU A 97 19.68 -6.84 -8.89
C LEU A 97 19.90 -8.25 -8.33
N GLY A 98 19.97 -9.29 -9.17
CA GLY A 98 20.17 -10.69 -8.78
C GLY A 98 21.18 -10.93 -7.65
N PRO A 99 22.42 -10.43 -7.75
CA PRO A 99 23.44 -10.62 -6.70
C PRO A 99 23.12 -9.99 -5.34
N HIS A 100 22.13 -9.09 -5.28
CA HIS A 100 21.70 -8.41 -4.06
C HIS A 100 20.39 -8.99 -3.50
N LEU A 101 19.75 -9.93 -4.19
CA LEU A 101 18.47 -10.52 -3.77
C LEU A 101 18.72 -11.75 -2.90
N LYS A 102 18.18 -11.73 -1.69
CA LYS A 102 18.10 -12.89 -0.79
C LYS A 102 16.63 -13.28 -0.60
N LEU A 103 16.16 -14.13 -1.50
CA LEU A 103 14.77 -14.62 -1.57
C LEU A 103 14.55 -15.77 -0.59
N ASN A 104 13.29 -16.19 -0.40
CA ASN A 104 12.91 -17.22 0.59
C ASN A 104 13.46 -16.95 2.01
N THR A 105 13.62 -15.67 2.35
CA THR A 105 14.26 -15.21 3.59
C THR A 105 13.39 -14.16 4.25
N GLU A 106 12.52 -14.63 5.16
CA GLU A 106 11.65 -13.78 5.96
C GLU A 106 12.45 -13.14 7.11
N ILE A 107 12.47 -11.81 7.19
CA ILE A 107 13.02 -11.05 8.33
C ILE A 107 11.92 -10.86 9.37
N VAL A 108 12.19 -11.25 10.61
CA VAL A 108 11.21 -11.21 11.71
C VAL A 108 11.60 -10.21 12.81
N ALA A 109 12.85 -9.78 12.88
CA ALA A 109 13.28 -8.75 13.81
C ALA A 109 14.36 -7.82 13.24
N ALA A 110 14.38 -6.57 13.69
CA ALA A 110 15.41 -5.58 13.44
C ALA A 110 15.75 -4.86 14.75
N GLN A 111 16.99 -4.96 15.21
CA GLN A 111 17.42 -4.41 16.50
C GLN A 111 18.57 -3.43 16.32
N TRP A 112 18.45 -2.23 16.89
CA TRP A 112 19.51 -1.24 16.92
C TRP A 112 20.60 -1.64 17.93
N ASP A 113 21.85 -1.57 17.49
CA ASP A 113 23.05 -1.79 18.30
C ASP A 113 23.82 -0.47 18.38
N ALA A 114 23.77 0.16 19.55
CA ALA A 114 24.40 1.45 19.80
C ALA A 114 25.93 1.38 19.82
N GLU A 115 26.51 0.27 20.28
CA GLU A 115 27.97 0.08 20.37
C GLU A 115 28.62 0.10 18.99
N THR A 116 27.93 -0.50 18.01
CA THR A 116 28.42 -0.62 16.64
C THR A 116 27.81 0.39 15.67
N THR A 117 26.82 1.18 16.13
CA THR A 117 26.03 2.12 15.33
C THR A 117 25.45 1.42 14.08
N SER A 118 24.81 0.27 14.29
CA SER A 118 24.30 -0.57 13.21
C SER A 118 23.01 -1.29 13.62
N TRP A 119 22.33 -1.89 12.64
CA TRP A 119 21.16 -2.72 12.85
C TRP A 119 21.51 -4.19 12.68
N GLN A 120 20.97 -5.03 13.56
CA GLN A 120 20.94 -6.48 13.41
C GLN A 120 19.56 -6.92 12.90
N LEU A 121 19.52 -7.52 11.71
CA LEU A 121 18.33 -8.17 11.17
C LEU A 121 18.37 -9.67 11.49
N THR A 122 17.26 -10.22 11.98
CA THR A 122 17.11 -11.65 12.28
C THR A 122 16.11 -12.28 11.32
N THR A 123 16.51 -13.36 10.65
CA THR A 123 15.62 -14.15 9.79
C THR A 123 14.72 -15.06 10.64
N LYS A 124 13.62 -15.55 10.07
CA LYS A 124 12.76 -16.56 10.69
C LYS A 124 13.49 -17.87 11.05
N THR A 125 14.58 -18.17 10.35
CA THR A 125 15.44 -19.34 10.63
C THR A 125 16.50 -19.06 11.71
N GLY A 126 16.55 -17.84 12.25
CA GLY A 126 17.50 -17.44 13.29
C GLY A 126 18.83 -16.89 12.81
N GLU A 127 19.06 -16.82 11.49
CA GLU A 127 20.26 -16.21 10.92
C GLU A 127 20.27 -14.70 11.17
N ARG A 128 21.45 -14.14 11.48
CA ARG A 128 21.61 -12.72 11.81
C ARG A 128 22.48 -12.00 10.79
N HIS A 129 22.03 -10.83 10.34
CA HIS A 129 22.71 -9.98 9.37
C HIS A 129 22.90 -8.59 9.94
N ARG A 130 24.07 -7.99 9.76
CA ARG A 130 24.38 -6.64 10.27
C ARG A 130 24.45 -5.63 9.14
N PHE A 131 23.77 -4.49 9.30
CA PHE A 131 23.77 -3.40 8.32
C PHE A 131 23.92 -2.03 8.98
N ASP A 132 24.65 -1.11 8.35
CA ASP A 132 24.73 0.28 8.85
C ASP A 132 23.36 0.97 8.74
N ILE A 133 22.63 0.71 7.65
CA ILE A 133 21.32 1.28 7.34
C ILE A 133 20.32 0.16 7.08
N VAL A 134 19.10 0.28 7.61
CA VAL A 134 17.99 -0.62 7.27
C VAL A 134 16.87 0.18 6.63
N VAL A 135 16.28 -0.36 5.57
CA VAL A 135 15.08 0.20 4.94
C VAL A 135 13.99 -0.86 4.84
N SER A 136 12.89 -0.66 5.56
CA SER A 136 11.70 -1.48 5.38
C SER A 136 10.96 -1.05 4.10
N ALA A 137 10.71 -2.01 3.23
CA ALA A 137 9.94 -1.88 1.99
C ALA A 137 8.83 -2.94 1.91
N VAL A 138 8.35 -3.42 3.07
CA VAL A 138 7.32 -4.47 3.18
C VAL A 138 5.97 -4.05 2.60
N GLY A 139 5.70 -2.74 2.52
CA GLY A 139 4.45 -2.19 1.99
C GLY A 139 3.29 -2.19 3.00
N LEU A 140 2.12 -1.80 2.51
CA LEU A 140 0.94 -1.51 3.34
C LEU A 140 -0.08 -2.66 3.39
N PHE A 141 -0.14 -3.48 2.35
CA PHE A 141 -1.21 -4.47 2.12
C PHE A 141 -0.64 -5.88 2.06
N THR A 142 -0.07 -6.34 3.18
CA THR A 142 0.61 -7.65 3.27
C THR A 142 -0.09 -8.63 4.20
N GLN A 143 -0.67 -8.15 5.30
CA GLN A 143 -1.34 -9.01 6.28
C GLN A 143 -2.85 -9.07 5.99
N PRO A 144 -3.36 -10.21 5.47
CA PRO A 144 -4.78 -10.35 5.20
C PRO A 144 -5.58 -10.33 6.51
N VAL A 145 -6.78 -9.76 6.46
CA VAL A 145 -7.72 -9.77 7.58
C VAL A 145 -8.81 -10.77 7.26
N LEU A 146 -8.88 -11.85 8.03
CA LEU A 146 -10.01 -12.75 7.96
C LEU A 146 -11.22 -12.12 8.67
N PRO A 147 -12.44 -12.30 8.15
CA PRO A 147 -13.64 -11.92 8.88
C PRO A 147 -13.76 -12.77 10.13
N ASP A 148 -14.30 -12.18 11.20
CA ASP A 148 -14.68 -12.90 12.40
C ASP A 148 -15.98 -13.66 12.13
N LEU A 149 -15.86 -14.93 11.75
CA LEU A 149 -16.99 -15.83 11.48
C LEU A 149 -17.04 -16.87 12.58
N ALA A 150 -18.10 -16.84 13.38
CA ALA A 150 -18.32 -17.87 14.39
C ALA A 150 -18.58 -19.22 13.71
N GLU A 151 -17.86 -20.26 14.09
CA GLU A 151 -18.11 -21.61 13.60
C GLU A 151 -19.11 -22.30 14.54
N GLU A 152 -20.41 -22.12 14.26
CA GLU A 152 -21.50 -22.66 15.09
C GLU A 152 -21.61 -24.19 14.93
N GLU A 153 -21.28 -24.69 13.74
CA GLU A 153 -21.05 -26.11 13.46
C GLU A 153 -19.84 -26.25 12.53
N PRO A 154 -19.10 -27.38 12.58
CA PRO A 154 -17.95 -27.60 11.71
C PRO A 154 -18.25 -27.35 10.23
N PHE A 155 -17.60 -26.36 9.64
CA PHE A 155 -17.81 -26.03 8.24
C PHE A 155 -17.05 -27.02 7.34
N THR A 156 -17.78 -27.71 6.48
CA THR A 156 -17.24 -28.75 5.58
C THR A 156 -16.94 -28.24 4.17
N GLY A 157 -17.20 -26.96 3.91
CA GLY A 157 -16.81 -26.28 2.68
C GLY A 157 -15.39 -25.72 2.74
N THR A 158 -15.02 -24.92 1.73
CA THR A 158 -13.72 -24.25 1.70
C THR A 158 -13.83 -22.78 2.10
N VAL A 159 -12.95 -22.31 2.97
CA VAL A 159 -12.77 -20.87 3.26
C VAL A 159 -11.40 -20.45 2.76
N MET A 160 -11.34 -19.43 1.90
CA MET A 160 -10.08 -18.90 1.40
C MET A 160 -10.06 -17.37 1.40
N HIS A 161 -8.89 -16.78 1.62
CA HIS A 161 -8.69 -15.34 1.46
C HIS A 161 -8.04 -15.04 0.11
N THR A 162 -8.47 -13.98 -0.56
CA THR A 162 -7.97 -13.57 -1.89
C THR A 162 -6.46 -13.36 -1.98
N ALA A 163 -5.83 -12.94 -0.88
CA ALA A 163 -4.38 -12.81 -0.74
C ALA A 163 -3.62 -14.16 -0.69
N ARG A 164 -4.32 -15.28 -0.51
CA ARG A 164 -3.80 -16.65 -0.44
C ARG A 164 -4.69 -17.54 -1.28
N TRP A 165 -4.82 -17.19 -2.56
CA TRP A 165 -5.71 -17.87 -3.49
C TRP A 165 -5.26 -19.32 -3.69
N ASP A 166 -6.18 -20.27 -3.47
CA ASP A 166 -5.93 -21.69 -3.69
C ASP A 166 -6.41 -22.09 -5.08
N HIS A 167 -5.47 -22.35 -5.98
CA HIS A 167 -5.75 -22.76 -7.37
C HIS A 167 -6.25 -24.20 -7.50
N SER A 168 -6.22 -25.00 -6.42
CA SER A 168 -6.73 -26.38 -6.41
C SER A 168 -8.25 -26.48 -6.24
N VAL A 169 -8.89 -25.40 -5.80
CA VAL A 169 -10.33 -25.38 -5.53
C VAL A 169 -11.10 -25.20 -6.83
N ASP A 170 -11.89 -26.21 -7.19
CA ASP A 170 -12.77 -26.14 -8.35
C ASP A 170 -14.03 -25.33 -8.02
N LEU A 171 -14.23 -24.23 -8.74
CA LEU A 171 -15.42 -23.39 -8.59
C LEU A 171 -16.53 -23.78 -9.57
N ARG A 172 -16.31 -24.71 -10.50
CA ARG A 172 -17.35 -25.20 -11.40
C ARG A 172 -18.44 -25.87 -10.60
N ASP A 173 -19.69 -25.57 -10.95
CA ASP A 173 -20.89 -26.06 -10.27
C ASP A 173 -21.05 -25.69 -8.77
N ALA A 174 -20.09 -24.95 -8.20
CA ALA A 174 -20.08 -24.57 -6.79
C ALA A 174 -21.01 -23.39 -6.49
N ARG A 175 -21.51 -23.35 -5.25
CA ARG A 175 -22.16 -22.17 -4.65
C ARG A 175 -21.12 -21.38 -3.88
N VAL A 176 -20.82 -20.17 -4.34
CA VAL A 176 -19.70 -19.38 -3.83
C VAL A 176 -20.22 -18.12 -3.14
N ALA A 177 -19.85 -17.90 -1.88
CA ALA A 177 -20.05 -16.61 -1.22
C ALA A 177 -18.78 -15.77 -1.30
N VAL A 178 -18.88 -14.55 -1.83
CA VAL A 178 -17.80 -13.56 -1.84
C VAL A 178 -18.08 -12.53 -0.75
N LEU A 179 -17.23 -12.49 0.27
CA LEU A 179 -17.37 -11.57 1.40
C LEU A 179 -16.62 -10.27 1.12
N GLY A 180 -17.36 -9.17 1.03
CA GLY A 180 -16.83 -7.83 0.78
C GLY A 180 -17.18 -7.27 -0.59
N THR A 181 -17.07 -5.95 -0.74
CA THR A 181 -17.46 -5.19 -1.95
C THR A 181 -16.40 -4.16 -2.38
N GLY A 182 -15.18 -4.27 -1.85
CA GLY A 182 -14.07 -3.38 -2.21
C GLY A 182 -13.47 -3.72 -3.58
N SER A 183 -12.32 -3.11 -3.90
CA SER A 183 -11.60 -3.33 -5.17
C SER A 183 -11.41 -4.81 -5.49
N THR A 184 -10.95 -5.60 -4.52
CA THR A 184 -10.73 -7.04 -4.69
C THR A 184 -12.00 -7.79 -5.10
N ALA A 185 -13.09 -7.62 -4.35
CA ALA A 185 -14.37 -8.28 -4.66
C ALA A 185 -14.91 -7.85 -6.03
N SER A 186 -14.79 -6.57 -6.37
CA SER A 186 -15.28 -6.05 -7.64
C SER A 186 -14.55 -6.60 -8.87
N GLN A 187 -13.27 -6.95 -8.71
CA GLN A 187 -12.46 -7.58 -9.76
C GLN A 187 -12.71 -9.09 -9.82
N LEU A 188 -12.88 -9.72 -8.66
CA LEU A 188 -13.00 -11.16 -8.52
C LEU A 188 -14.38 -11.69 -8.94
N LEU A 189 -15.45 -11.03 -8.47
CA LEU A 189 -16.81 -11.53 -8.62
C LEU A 189 -17.22 -11.76 -10.08
N PRO A 190 -16.89 -10.86 -11.04
CA PRO A 190 -17.17 -11.12 -12.46
C PRO A 190 -16.50 -12.38 -12.99
N GLU A 191 -15.31 -12.73 -12.52
CA GLU A 191 -14.61 -13.94 -12.95
C GLU A 191 -15.20 -15.20 -12.31
N ILE A 192 -15.55 -15.14 -11.02
CA ILE A 192 -16.25 -16.25 -10.35
C ILE A 192 -17.62 -16.51 -10.98
N ALA A 193 -18.37 -15.45 -11.31
CA ALA A 193 -19.69 -15.57 -11.93
C ALA A 193 -19.66 -16.25 -13.31
N LYS A 194 -18.53 -16.27 -14.02
CA LYS A 194 -18.39 -16.99 -15.29
C LYS A 194 -18.34 -18.52 -15.12
N VAL A 195 -18.00 -19.01 -13.93
CA VAL A 195 -17.70 -20.45 -13.71
C VAL A 195 -18.56 -21.10 -12.64
N ALA A 196 -18.97 -20.35 -11.61
CA ALA A 196 -19.74 -20.88 -10.49
C ALA A 196 -21.22 -21.04 -10.81
N LYS A 197 -21.87 -22.05 -10.22
CA LYS A 197 -23.31 -22.31 -10.37
C LYS A 197 -24.17 -21.22 -9.76
N LYS A 198 -23.74 -20.70 -8.60
CA LYS A 198 -24.42 -19.64 -7.86
C LYS A 198 -23.37 -18.80 -7.14
N VAL A 199 -23.50 -17.48 -7.20
CA VAL A 199 -22.61 -16.56 -6.48
C VAL A 199 -23.42 -15.67 -5.56
N TYR A 200 -23.01 -15.58 -4.31
CA TYR A 200 -23.56 -14.67 -3.32
C TYR A 200 -22.57 -13.53 -3.08
N SER A 201 -22.94 -12.31 -3.46
CA SER A 201 -22.22 -11.09 -3.12
C SER A 201 -22.66 -10.63 -1.75
N VAL A 202 -21.90 -10.98 -0.70
CA VAL A 202 -22.25 -10.67 0.68
C VAL A 202 -21.64 -9.33 1.07
N GLN A 203 -22.50 -8.34 1.24
CA GLN A 203 -22.09 -6.96 1.48
C GLN A 203 -22.55 -6.46 2.85
N ARG A 204 -21.60 -5.99 3.66
CA ARG A 204 -21.91 -5.18 4.86
C ARG A 204 -22.33 -3.75 4.50
N SER A 205 -21.69 -3.20 3.49
CA SER A 205 -21.97 -1.87 2.96
C SER A 205 -21.65 -1.86 1.47
N PRO A 206 -22.50 -1.30 0.60
CA PRO A 206 -22.17 -1.14 -0.82
C PRO A 206 -20.97 -0.20 -1.00
N THR A 207 -20.37 -0.18 -2.19
CA THR A 207 -19.22 0.68 -2.52
C THR A 207 -19.49 1.48 -3.78
N TRP A 208 -18.99 2.72 -3.83
CA TRP A 208 -19.08 3.57 -5.02
C TRP A 208 -18.28 2.96 -6.19
N ILE A 209 -18.97 2.64 -7.29
CA ILE A 209 -18.38 2.08 -8.50
C ILE A 209 -18.26 3.16 -9.57
N LEU A 210 -17.05 3.32 -10.10
CA LEU A 210 -16.72 4.23 -11.19
C LEU A 210 -16.42 3.47 -12.49
N PRO A 211 -16.60 4.10 -13.65
CA PRO A 211 -16.32 3.47 -14.92
C PRO A 211 -14.82 3.18 -15.08
N LYS A 212 -14.51 1.97 -15.52
CA LYS A 212 -13.16 1.53 -15.94
C LYS A 212 -13.19 1.25 -17.44
N PRO A 213 -13.04 2.28 -18.31
CA PRO A 213 -13.07 2.11 -19.77
C PRO A 213 -11.77 1.49 -20.28
N ASP A 214 -11.49 0.27 -19.82
CA ASP A 214 -10.29 -0.47 -20.18
C ASP A 214 -10.33 -0.92 -21.64
N ARG A 215 -9.17 -0.89 -22.28
CA ARG A 215 -8.99 -1.29 -23.68
C ARG A 215 -7.55 -1.70 -23.93
N GLU A 216 -7.36 -2.44 -25.01
CA GLU A 216 -6.03 -2.75 -25.54
C GLU A 216 -5.38 -1.51 -26.17
N TYR A 217 -4.06 -1.43 -26.02
CA TYR A 217 -3.25 -0.53 -26.83
C TYR A 217 -3.11 -1.13 -28.23
N THR A 218 -3.41 -0.33 -29.24
CA THR A 218 -3.28 -0.72 -30.64
C THR A 218 -1.81 -0.96 -31.01
N ALA A 219 -1.55 -1.74 -32.05
CA ALA A 219 -0.20 -1.94 -32.58
C ALA A 219 0.48 -0.61 -32.96
N ARG A 220 -0.28 0.36 -33.48
CA ARG A 220 0.21 1.71 -33.80
C ARG A 220 0.65 2.46 -32.55
N GLU A 221 -0.14 2.43 -31.47
CA GLU A 221 0.23 3.05 -30.19
C GLU A 221 1.52 2.44 -29.62
N LYS A 222 1.61 1.10 -29.58
CA LYS A 222 2.81 0.38 -29.14
C LYS A 222 4.03 0.74 -29.99
N TRP A 223 3.88 0.80 -31.32
CA TRP A 223 4.94 1.20 -32.23
C TRP A 223 5.41 2.64 -31.96
N VAL A 224 4.47 3.59 -31.76
CA VAL A 224 4.80 4.98 -31.40
C VAL A 224 5.56 5.04 -30.08
N PHE A 225 5.11 4.29 -29.07
CA PHE A 225 5.80 4.23 -27.77
C PHE A 225 7.21 3.62 -27.86
N ALA A 226 7.44 2.69 -28.80
CA ALA A 226 8.73 2.06 -28.99
C ALA A 226 9.71 2.94 -29.78
N HIS A 227 9.25 3.65 -30.82
CA HIS A 227 10.14 4.27 -31.81
C HIS A 227 10.15 5.80 -31.80
N VAL A 228 9.08 6.46 -31.34
CA VAL A 228 9.01 7.93 -31.35
C VAL A 228 9.64 8.51 -30.08
N PRO A 229 10.69 9.35 -30.18
CA PRO A 229 11.31 9.96 -29.02
C PRO A 229 10.29 10.69 -28.13
N PHE A 230 10.48 10.57 -26.81
CA PHE A 230 9.63 11.18 -25.77
C PHE A 230 8.15 10.76 -25.73
N ALA A 231 7.62 10.01 -26.70
CA ALA A 231 6.19 9.65 -26.74
C ALA A 231 5.68 9.00 -25.44
N LYS A 232 6.42 8.02 -24.91
CA LYS A 232 6.10 7.38 -23.61
C LYS A 232 6.10 8.37 -22.45
N ARG A 233 7.06 9.30 -22.43
CA ARG A 233 7.18 10.31 -21.37
C ARG A 233 6.03 11.30 -21.43
N ILE A 234 5.69 11.81 -22.63
CA ILE A 234 4.55 12.71 -22.82
C ILE A 234 3.25 12.02 -22.43
N HIS A 235 3.03 10.78 -22.89
CA HIS A 235 1.84 10.00 -22.55
C HIS A 235 1.72 9.80 -21.03
N ARG A 236 2.79 9.34 -20.37
CA ARG A 236 2.82 9.22 -18.91
C ARG A 236 2.57 10.55 -18.20
N THR A 237 3.19 11.65 -18.64
CA THR A 237 2.99 12.97 -18.04
C THR A 237 1.55 13.43 -18.17
N ARG A 238 0.89 13.20 -19.32
CA ARG A 238 -0.55 13.48 -19.49
C ARG A 238 -1.40 12.67 -18.52
N LEU A 239 -1.11 11.37 -18.35
CA LEU A 239 -1.80 10.53 -17.36
C LEU A 239 -1.60 11.05 -15.94
N TRP A 240 -0.36 11.41 -15.58
CA TRP A 240 -0.02 11.96 -14.28
C TRP A 240 -0.74 13.29 -14.01
N LEU A 241 -0.74 14.22 -14.97
CA LEU A 241 -1.44 15.51 -14.85
C LEU A 241 -2.94 15.33 -14.67
N ARG A 242 -3.56 14.40 -15.41
CA ARG A 242 -4.98 14.07 -15.26
C ARG A 242 -5.29 13.44 -13.89
N SER A 243 -4.37 12.63 -13.37
CA SER A 243 -4.49 12.06 -12.02
C SER A 243 -4.41 13.17 -10.97
N GLU A 244 -3.41 14.06 -11.12
CA GLU A 244 -3.17 15.18 -10.23
C GLU A 244 -4.32 16.19 -10.22
N SER A 245 -4.97 16.45 -11.36
CA SER A 245 -6.13 17.35 -11.44
C SER A 245 -7.36 16.84 -10.68
N ASN A 246 -7.41 15.54 -10.34
CA ASN A 246 -8.50 14.95 -9.57
C ASN A 246 -8.23 14.98 -8.06
N ILE A 247 -7.18 15.66 -7.58
CA ILE A 247 -6.82 15.67 -6.15
C ILE A 247 -7.95 16.14 -5.25
N SER A 248 -8.78 17.12 -5.67
CA SER A 248 -9.88 17.64 -4.84
C SER A 248 -11.00 16.62 -4.59
N VAL A 249 -10.94 15.41 -5.16
CA VAL A 249 -11.81 14.29 -4.75
C VAL A 249 -11.60 13.84 -3.29
N ILE A 250 -10.48 14.25 -2.67
CA ILE A 250 -10.21 13.96 -1.24
C ILE A 250 -10.86 14.99 -0.30
N GLU A 251 -11.30 16.13 -0.81
CA GLU A 251 -11.96 17.20 -0.04
C GLU A 251 -13.45 16.89 0.09
N ASP A 252 -13.98 16.95 1.31
CA ASP A 252 -15.37 16.63 1.57
C ASP A 252 -16.30 17.64 0.90
N GLY A 253 -17.36 17.15 0.25
CA GLY A 253 -18.35 17.99 -0.43
C GLY A 253 -17.83 18.77 -1.66
N SER A 254 -16.60 18.52 -2.13
CA SER A 254 -16.05 19.27 -3.27
C SER A 254 -16.84 19.05 -4.56
N GLN A 255 -16.75 19.98 -5.51
CA GLN A 255 -17.38 19.83 -6.83
C GLN A 255 -16.99 18.50 -7.50
N LYS A 256 -15.75 18.04 -7.32
CA LYS A 256 -15.28 16.76 -7.86
C LYS A 256 -15.97 15.56 -7.22
N THR A 257 -16.21 15.58 -5.91
CA THR A 257 -16.97 14.49 -5.27
C THR A 257 -18.39 14.39 -5.82
N GLN A 258 -19.05 15.53 -6.06
CA GLN A 258 -20.39 15.57 -6.64
C GLN A 258 -20.41 15.10 -8.10
N GLU A 259 -19.45 15.54 -8.93
CA GLU A 259 -19.28 15.06 -10.31
C GLU A 259 -19.10 13.53 -10.36
N PHE A 260 -18.21 13.00 -9.52
CA PHE A 260 -17.94 11.56 -9.47
C PHE A 260 -19.14 10.77 -8.93
N LYS A 261 -19.89 11.35 -7.98
CA LYS A 261 -21.12 10.73 -7.45
C LYS A 261 -22.18 10.62 -8.53
N ALA A 262 -22.38 11.70 -9.29
CA ALA A 262 -23.29 11.70 -10.43
C ALA A 262 -22.88 10.68 -11.51
N ILE A 263 -21.58 10.56 -11.80
CA ILE A 263 -21.07 9.54 -12.73
C ILE A 263 -21.36 8.12 -12.22
N ALA A 264 -21.11 7.85 -10.94
CA ALA A 264 -21.35 6.55 -10.33
C ALA A 264 -22.84 6.17 -10.36
N LEU A 265 -23.73 7.11 -10.00
CA LEU A 265 -25.18 6.88 -10.03
C LEU A 265 -25.70 6.62 -11.44
N ARG A 266 -25.28 7.39 -12.44
CA ARG A 266 -25.64 7.15 -13.84
C ARG A 266 -25.15 5.79 -14.33
N LEU A 267 -23.94 5.39 -13.94
CA LEU A 267 -23.41 4.07 -14.28
C LEU A 267 -24.25 2.96 -13.65
N LEU A 268 -24.64 3.12 -12.38
CA LEU A 268 -25.53 2.18 -11.68
C LEU A 268 -26.88 2.07 -12.39
N GLU A 269 -27.53 3.21 -12.67
CA GLU A 269 -28.81 3.25 -13.37
C GLU A 269 -28.75 2.61 -14.76
N ALA A 270 -27.67 2.84 -15.51
CA ALA A 270 -27.51 2.30 -16.86
C ALA A 270 -27.24 0.79 -16.89
N ASN A 271 -26.69 0.19 -15.82
CA ASN A 271 -26.32 -1.23 -15.80
C ASN A 271 -27.26 -2.10 -14.96
N VAL A 272 -28.04 -1.52 -14.05
CA VAL A 272 -28.91 -2.26 -13.12
C VAL A 272 -30.36 -1.83 -13.33
N PRO A 273 -31.15 -2.59 -14.14
CA PRO A 273 -32.55 -2.25 -14.40
C PRO A 273 -33.44 -2.39 -13.16
N ASP A 274 -33.16 -3.38 -12.30
CA ASP A 274 -33.97 -3.67 -11.11
C ASP A 274 -33.81 -2.58 -10.04
N GLU A 275 -34.92 -1.98 -9.62
CA GLU A 275 -34.92 -0.88 -8.66
C GLU A 275 -34.53 -1.34 -7.24
N GLY A 276 -34.96 -2.54 -6.83
CA GLY A 276 -34.61 -3.10 -5.52
C GLY A 276 -33.10 -3.30 -5.37
N LEU A 277 -32.47 -3.87 -6.40
CA LEU A 277 -31.04 -4.08 -6.50
C LEU A 277 -30.28 -2.75 -6.56
N ARG A 278 -30.78 -1.75 -7.30
CA ARG A 278 -30.18 -0.40 -7.29
C ARG A 278 -30.16 0.20 -5.88
N ARG A 279 -31.25 0.06 -5.11
CA ARG A 279 -31.28 0.53 -3.72
C ARG A 279 -30.24 -0.20 -2.85
N LYS A 280 -30.13 -1.53 -2.98
CA LYS A 280 -29.10 -2.34 -2.28
C LYS A 280 -27.67 -1.93 -2.63
N LEU A 281 -27.41 -1.51 -3.86
CA LEU A 281 -26.09 -1.14 -4.37
C LEU A 281 -25.72 0.33 -4.19
N THR A 282 -26.68 1.19 -3.83
CA THR A 282 -26.44 2.62 -3.65
C THR A 282 -25.84 2.90 -2.26
N PRO A 283 -24.63 3.46 -2.17
CA PRO A 283 -24.05 3.77 -0.87
C PRO A 283 -24.66 4.98 -0.17
N ASP A 284 -24.71 4.89 1.16
CA ASP A 284 -25.18 5.90 2.11
C ASP A 284 -24.06 6.82 2.62
N HIS A 285 -22.81 6.42 2.46
CA HIS A 285 -21.63 7.18 2.91
C HIS A 285 -21.07 8.10 1.81
N PRO A 286 -20.35 9.18 2.19
CA PRO A 286 -19.76 10.11 1.23
C PRO A 286 -18.81 9.44 0.23
N LEU A 287 -18.84 9.91 -1.02
CA LEU A 287 -17.91 9.45 -2.06
C LEU A 287 -16.49 9.86 -1.70
N GLY A 288 -15.55 8.91 -1.78
CA GLY A 288 -14.14 9.13 -1.45
C GLY A 288 -13.78 8.82 0.00
N CYS A 289 -14.76 8.64 0.89
CA CYS A 289 -14.49 8.20 2.26
C CYS A 289 -13.82 6.81 2.30
N LYS A 290 -14.20 5.95 1.35
CA LYS A 290 -13.48 4.71 1.04
C LYS A 290 -12.74 4.88 -0.30
N ARG A 291 -11.76 4.02 -0.53
CA ARG A 291 -11.02 4.00 -1.80
C ARG A 291 -11.99 3.81 -2.97
N LEU A 292 -11.88 4.65 -4.00
CA LEU A 292 -12.70 4.58 -5.20
C LEU A 292 -12.44 3.27 -5.95
N VAL A 293 -13.50 2.58 -6.33
CA VAL A 293 -13.45 1.32 -7.06
C VAL A 293 -13.80 1.57 -8.51
N PHE A 294 -12.95 1.09 -9.43
CA PHE A 294 -13.16 1.21 -10.87
C PHE A 294 -13.49 -0.17 -11.42
N ALA A 295 -14.76 -0.48 -11.65
CA ALA A 295 -15.21 -1.82 -12.04
C ALA A 295 -16.60 -1.78 -12.70
N GLY A 296 -16.68 -1.36 -13.98
CA GLY A 296 -17.97 -1.25 -14.66
C GLY A 296 -18.64 -2.60 -14.97
N ASP A 297 -17.83 -3.64 -15.16
CA ASP A 297 -18.23 -5.04 -15.34
C ASP A 297 -18.81 -5.67 -14.07
N TYR A 298 -18.37 -5.24 -12.89
CA TYR A 298 -18.92 -5.69 -11.61
C TYR A 298 -20.44 -5.50 -11.52
N LEU A 299 -20.94 -4.33 -11.89
CA LEU A 299 -22.39 -4.06 -11.84
C LEU A 299 -23.17 -4.99 -12.76
N LYS A 300 -22.64 -5.31 -13.94
CA LYS A 300 -23.26 -6.27 -14.88
C LYS A 300 -23.22 -7.69 -14.35
N ALA A 301 -22.16 -8.07 -13.62
CA ALA A 301 -22.08 -9.38 -12.99
C ALA A 301 -23.16 -9.54 -11.91
N LEU A 302 -23.42 -8.49 -11.14
CA LEU A 302 -24.45 -8.51 -10.09
C LEU A 302 -25.89 -8.62 -10.62
N THR A 303 -26.14 -8.35 -11.90
CA THR A 303 -27.46 -8.51 -12.52
C THR A 303 -27.67 -9.89 -13.15
N GLN A 304 -26.67 -10.77 -13.12
CA GLN A 304 -26.80 -12.12 -13.68
C GLN A 304 -27.76 -12.96 -12.83
N PRO A 305 -28.57 -13.84 -13.44
CA PRO A 305 -29.65 -14.55 -12.74
C PRO A 305 -29.15 -15.49 -11.64
N HIS A 306 -27.92 -15.99 -11.73
CA HIS A 306 -27.29 -16.84 -10.72
C HIS A 306 -26.42 -16.07 -9.72
N VAL A 307 -26.44 -14.73 -9.76
CA VAL A 307 -25.74 -13.87 -8.81
C VAL A 307 -26.76 -13.20 -7.90
N GLU A 308 -26.52 -13.25 -6.60
CA GLU A 308 -27.43 -12.71 -5.59
C GLU A 308 -26.71 -11.76 -4.65
N VAL A 309 -27.27 -10.56 -4.46
CA VAL A 309 -26.74 -9.56 -3.52
C VAL A 309 -27.43 -9.71 -2.17
N VAL A 310 -26.60 -10.07 -1.19
CA VAL A 310 -26.99 -10.28 0.20
C VAL A 310 -26.56 -9.03 0.99
N SER A 311 -27.53 -8.23 1.42
CA SER A 311 -27.31 -6.95 2.10
C SER A 311 -27.21 -7.07 3.62
N SER A 312 -26.67 -8.19 4.10
CA SER A 312 -26.48 -8.47 5.52
C SER A 312 -25.06 -9.03 5.73
N PRO A 313 -24.31 -8.57 6.75
CA PRO A 313 -22.96 -9.07 7.02
C PRO A 313 -22.97 -10.57 7.32
N ALA A 314 -21.92 -11.26 6.87
CA ALA A 314 -21.65 -12.63 7.31
C ALA A 314 -21.30 -12.64 8.80
N ARG A 315 -21.91 -13.56 9.55
CA ARG A 315 -21.76 -13.69 11.00
C ARG A 315 -21.16 -15.05 11.39
N ALA A 316 -21.67 -16.12 10.81
CA ALA A 316 -21.31 -17.47 11.24
C ALA A 316 -21.27 -18.47 10.06
N LEU A 317 -20.59 -19.57 10.29
CA LEU A 317 -20.57 -20.74 9.43
C LEU A 317 -21.22 -21.92 10.15
N ARG A 318 -21.97 -22.72 9.39
CA ARG A 318 -22.64 -23.92 9.91
C ARG A 318 -22.63 -25.01 8.85
N SER A 319 -21.96 -26.14 9.06
CA SER A 319 -21.99 -27.29 8.15
C SER A 319 -21.65 -26.96 6.67
N ARG A 320 -22.63 -26.66 5.81
CA ARG A 320 -22.45 -26.17 4.42
C ARG A 320 -23.25 -24.89 4.14
N SER A 321 -23.33 -24.02 5.14
CA SER A 321 -24.03 -22.74 5.04
C SER A 321 -23.27 -21.60 5.69
N LEU A 322 -23.56 -20.41 5.18
CA LEU A 322 -23.16 -19.12 5.71
C LEU A 322 -24.40 -18.48 6.33
N VAL A 323 -24.30 -18.07 7.58
CA VAL A 323 -25.35 -17.36 8.31
C VAL A 323 -25.00 -15.88 8.38
N THR A 324 -25.93 -15.03 7.97
CA THR A 324 -25.80 -13.57 8.06
C THR A 324 -26.38 -13.01 9.37
N GLU A 325 -26.07 -11.76 9.70
CA GLU A 325 -26.55 -11.12 10.93
C GLU A 325 -28.08 -11.01 11.04
N ASP A 326 -28.78 -10.98 9.92
CA ASP A 326 -30.26 -10.97 9.87
C ASP A 326 -30.88 -12.37 9.99
N GLY A 327 -30.05 -13.41 10.21
CA GLY A 327 -30.47 -14.80 10.34
C GLY A 327 -30.69 -15.53 9.02
N THR A 328 -30.42 -14.90 7.87
CA THR A 328 -30.50 -15.59 6.58
C THR A 328 -29.43 -16.68 6.51
N GLU A 329 -29.86 -17.91 6.20
CA GLU A 329 -28.97 -19.04 6.00
C GLU A 329 -28.82 -19.33 4.51
N ILE A 330 -27.57 -19.32 4.04
CA ILE A 330 -27.24 -19.45 2.63
C ILE A 330 -26.37 -20.66 2.45
N ALA A 331 -26.85 -21.64 1.70
CA ALA A 331 -26.09 -22.84 1.45
C ALA A 331 -24.92 -22.56 0.47
N VAL A 332 -23.70 -22.82 0.90
CA VAL A 332 -22.46 -22.47 0.20
C VAL A 332 -21.44 -23.61 0.26
N ASP A 333 -20.68 -23.77 -0.80
CA ASP A 333 -19.60 -24.75 -0.91
C ASP A 333 -18.23 -24.09 -0.69
N VAL A 334 -18.12 -22.81 -1.06
CA VAL A 334 -16.88 -22.02 -0.95
C VAL A 334 -17.20 -20.63 -0.43
N VAL A 335 -16.43 -20.16 0.56
CA VAL A 335 -16.45 -18.80 1.09
C VAL A 335 -15.13 -18.12 0.74
N VAL A 336 -15.21 -17.06 -0.04
CA VAL A 336 -14.06 -16.27 -0.48
C VAL A 336 -14.02 -14.93 0.23
N CYS A 337 -13.01 -14.74 1.06
CA CYS A 337 -12.80 -13.54 1.85
C CYS A 337 -12.04 -12.49 1.00
N ALA A 338 -12.76 -11.47 0.53
CA ALA A 338 -12.24 -10.25 -0.07
C ALA A 338 -12.27 -9.10 0.95
N THR A 339 -11.86 -9.41 2.18
CA THR A 339 -12.04 -8.63 3.41
C THR A 339 -10.90 -7.64 3.71
N GLY A 340 -9.89 -7.59 2.85
CA GLY A 340 -8.84 -6.57 2.89
C GLY A 340 -7.64 -6.97 3.75
N TYR A 341 -6.98 -5.96 4.32
CA TYR A 341 -5.69 -6.09 4.97
C TYR A 341 -5.61 -5.20 6.23
N ALA A 342 -4.72 -5.56 7.16
CA ALA A 342 -4.44 -4.80 8.38
C ALA A 342 -3.58 -3.56 8.07
N ALA A 343 -4.14 -2.62 7.30
CA ALA A 343 -3.41 -1.51 6.71
C ALA A 343 -2.91 -0.44 7.71
N THR A 344 -3.36 -0.47 8.97
CA THR A 344 -2.85 0.41 10.02
C THR A 344 -1.72 -0.22 10.84
N ASP A 345 -1.54 -1.54 10.72
CA ASP A 345 -0.51 -2.31 11.42
C ASP A 345 0.79 -2.30 10.59
N TYR A 346 1.34 -1.10 10.41
CA TYR A 346 2.63 -0.92 9.76
C TYR A 346 3.70 -1.74 10.47
N LEU A 347 4.48 -2.52 9.70
CA LEU A 347 5.55 -3.37 10.25
C LEU A 347 5.09 -4.37 11.32
N GLY A 348 3.78 -4.65 11.47
CA GLY A 348 3.25 -5.52 12.53
C GLY A 348 3.79 -6.96 12.56
N GLN A 349 4.40 -7.40 11.45
CA GLN A 349 5.03 -8.71 11.29
C GLN A 349 6.55 -8.72 11.58
N ILE A 350 7.13 -7.59 12.00
CA ILE A 350 8.56 -7.45 12.28
C ILE A 350 8.75 -6.73 13.62
N ASP A 351 9.47 -7.36 14.54
CA ASP A 351 9.84 -6.73 15.81
C ASP A 351 10.99 -5.76 15.59
N VAL A 352 10.69 -4.45 15.62
CA VAL A 352 11.67 -3.39 15.43
C VAL A 352 11.98 -2.71 16.77
N THR A 353 13.23 -2.76 17.21
CA THR A 353 13.70 -2.17 18.46
C THR A 353 14.74 -1.10 18.19
N GLY A 354 14.48 0.13 18.60
CA GLY A 354 15.33 1.30 18.41
C GLY A 354 16.27 1.57 19.58
N GLU A 355 16.65 2.83 19.75
CA GLU A 355 17.47 3.29 20.88
C GLU A 355 16.79 3.01 22.22
N HIS A 356 17.61 2.80 23.26
CA HIS A 356 17.16 2.55 24.64
C HIS A 356 16.17 1.36 24.79
N GLY A 357 16.19 0.42 23.85
CA GLY A 357 15.32 -0.76 23.87
C GLY A 357 13.85 -0.50 23.53
N VAL A 358 13.50 0.71 23.10
CA VAL A 358 12.10 1.07 22.78
C VAL A 358 11.67 0.35 21.51
N SER A 359 10.53 -0.34 21.58
CA SER A 359 9.95 -0.99 20.40
C SER A 359 9.18 0.01 19.52
N LEU A 360 9.16 -0.22 18.21
CA LEU A 360 8.37 0.59 17.27
C LEU A 360 6.87 0.44 17.55
N ARG A 361 6.46 -0.74 18.02
CA ARG A 361 5.09 -1.02 18.46
C ARG A 361 4.67 -0.12 19.62
N GLU A 362 5.51 0.04 20.64
CA GLU A 362 5.25 0.98 21.74
C GLU A 362 5.22 2.43 21.24
N ALA A 363 6.18 2.81 20.39
CA ALA A 363 6.25 4.16 19.83
C ALA A 363 5.02 4.52 18.99
N TRP A 364 4.32 3.53 18.41
CA TRP A 364 3.11 3.69 17.59
C TRP A 364 1.82 3.24 18.28
N SER A 365 1.85 2.99 19.59
CA SER A 365 0.67 2.57 20.37
C SER A 365 -0.52 3.54 20.21
N ASP A 366 -0.26 4.83 20.05
CA ASP A 366 -1.24 5.87 19.77
C ASP A 366 -1.30 6.26 18.27
N GLY A 367 -1.13 5.28 17.39
CA GLY A 367 -1.21 5.45 15.94
C GLY A 367 0.15 5.72 15.29
N ALA A 368 0.37 5.07 14.14
CA ALA A 368 1.62 5.14 13.43
C ALA A 368 1.92 6.53 12.86
N TYR A 369 3.17 6.97 12.99
CA TYR A 369 3.67 8.23 12.44
C TYR A 369 5.09 8.07 11.91
N ALA A 370 5.43 8.84 10.87
CA ALA A 370 6.80 8.92 10.36
C ALA A 370 7.02 10.20 9.56
N TYR A 371 8.20 10.80 9.68
CA TYR A 371 8.59 11.97 8.92
C TYR A 371 8.67 11.62 7.43
N LEU A 372 7.84 12.28 6.62
CA LEU A 372 7.65 11.97 5.19
C LEU A 372 7.32 10.49 4.91
N GLY A 373 6.76 9.79 5.90
CA GLY A 373 6.52 8.34 5.84
C GLY A 373 7.79 7.49 5.76
N MET A 374 8.95 8.06 6.15
CA MET A 374 10.27 7.42 5.99
C MET A 374 11.03 7.22 7.29
N ALA A 375 10.99 8.13 8.26
CA ALA A 375 11.84 8.04 9.46
C ALA A 375 11.08 8.32 10.76
N VAL A 376 11.48 7.69 11.86
CA VAL A 376 10.86 7.81 13.19
C VAL A 376 11.94 8.22 14.20
N PRO A 377 11.71 9.25 15.05
CA PRO A 377 12.65 9.59 16.13
C PRO A 377 12.90 8.38 17.06
N GLY A 378 14.15 8.16 17.48
CA GLY A 378 14.55 7.00 18.29
C GLY A 378 14.87 5.74 17.49
N PHE A 379 14.68 5.76 16.16
CA PHE A 379 15.04 4.67 15.24
C PHE A 379 16.08 5.18 14.24
N PRO A 380 17.32 5.47 14.69
CA PRO A 380 18.38 5.99 13.82
C PRO A 380 18.71 5.01 12.70
N ASN A 381 19.16 5.49 11.55
CA ASN A 381 19.56 4.68 10.39
C ASN A 381 18.46 3.74 9.83
N PHE A 382 17.25 3.78 10.38
CA PHE A 382 16.11 2.99 9.92
C PHE A 382 15.18 3.87 9.10
N PHE A 383 14.90 3.44 7.87
CA PHE A 383 13.96 4.10 6.99
C PHE A 383 12.82 3.16 6.60
N MET A 384 11.74 3.74 6.08
CA MET A 384 10.62 3.04 5.49
C MET A 384 10.31 3.59 4.11
N LEU A 385 9.85 2.69 3.24
CA LEU A 385 9.14 3.04 2.02
C LEU A 385 7.68 2.71 2.21
N TYR A 386 6.82 3.62 1.76
CA TYR A 386 5.37 3.50 1.89
C TYR A 386 4.87 3.36 3.34
N GLY A 387 5.54 4.06 4.27
CA GLY A 387 5.14 4.14 5.69
C GLY A 387 3.91 5.04 5.93
N PRO A 388 3.65 5.40 7.20
CA PRO A 388 2.50 6.23 7.58
C PRO A 388 2.34 7.50 6.75
N ASN A 389 1.08 7.85 6.45
CA ASN A 389 0.65 9.01 5.70
C ASN A 389 1.27 9.14 4.30
N THR A 390 1.42 8.04 3.55
CA THR A 390 1.96 8.05 2.17
C THR A 390 1.05 7.44 1.11
N ASN A 391 -0.07 6.82 1.51
CA ASN A 391 -1.05 6.31 0.57
C ASN A 391 -1.71 7.47 -0.17
N VAL A 392 -1.53 7.53 -1.49
CA VAL A 392 -2.00 8.66 -2.31
C VAL A 392 -3.36 8.31 -2.93
N GLY A 393 -4.35 9.19 -2.73
CA GLY A 393 -5.71 8.96 -3.22
C GLY A 393 -5.90 9.19 -4.73
N SER A 394 -5.09 10.05 -5.35
CA SER A 394 -5.32 10.52 -6.72
C SER A 394 -4.17 10.24 -7.71
N ASN A 395 -3.12 9.51 -7.34
CA ASN A 395 -1.96 9.27 -8.20
C ASN A 395 -1.36 7.86 -8.00
N SER A 396 -0.20 7.58 -8.58
CA SER A 396 0.46 6.28 -8.49
C SER A 396 1.35 6.16 -7.26
N VAL A 397 1.18 5.08 -6.50
CA VAL A 397 2.10 4.71 -5.41
C VAL A 397 3.55 4.55 -5.90
N ILE A 398 3.76 4.11 -7.15
CA ILE A 398 5.11 3.98 -7.73
C ILE A 398 5.82 5.33 -7.74
N PHE A 399 5.09 6.42 -7.99
CA PHE A 399 5.64 7.76 -7.93
C PHE A 399 6.08 8.17 -6.51
N MET A 400 5.26 7.84 -5.50
CA MET A 400 5.58 8.09 -4.08
C MET A 400 6.83 7.30 -3.65
N LEU A 401 6.86 6.01 -3.97
CA LEU A 401 7.99 5.10 -3.70
C LEU A 401 9.29 5.60 -4.33
N GLU A 402 9.26 6.03 -5.58
CA GLU A 402 10.45 6.60 -6.21
C GLU A 402 10.91 7.91 -5.57
N ALA A 403 9.98 8.74 -5.10
CA ALA A 403 10.31 9.99 -4.43
C ALA A 403 11.00 9.73 -3.08
N GLN A 404 10.48 8.78 -2.30
CA GLN A 404 11.09 8.31 -1.05
C GLN A 404 12.46 7.66 -1.29
N ALA A 405 12.55 6.72 -2.23
CA ALA A 405 13.81 6.04 -2.54
C ALA A 405 14.92 7.02 -2.97
N ARG A 406 14.59 8.03 -3.80
CA ARG A 406 15.55 9.09 -4.15
C ARG A 406 15.94 9.95 -2.95
N TYR A 407 15.01 10.23 -2.04
CA TYR A 407 15.30 11.00 -0.83
C TYR A 407 16.27 10.25 0.09
N ILE A 408 16.00 8.96 0.35
CA ILE A 408 16.88 8.08 1.14
C ILE A 408 18.27 8.01 0.51
N VAL A 409 18.38 7.74 -0.79
CA VAL A 409 19.69 7.69 -1.49
C VAL A 409 20.45 9.03 -1.37
N ARG A 410 19.75 10.18 -1.39
CA ARG A 410 20.39 11.48 -1.16
C ARG A 410 20.86 11.65 0.28
N ALA A 411 20.13 11.14 1.26
CA ALA A 411 20.57 11.09 2.67
C ALA A 411 21.85 10.26 2.80
N LEU A 412 21.90 9.06 2.20
CA LEU A 412 23.09 8.21 2.22
C LEU A 412 24.28 8.83 1.50
N LYS A 413 24.07 9.50 0.35
CA LYS A 413 25.12 10.29 -0.31
C LYS A 413 25.64 11.41 0.59
N HIS A 414 24.77 12.04 1.37
CA HIS A 414 25.17 13.05 2.35
C HIS A 414 26.04 12.43 3.45
N MET A 415 25.61 11.32 4.05
CA MET A 415 26.35 10.60 5.08
C MET A 415 27.73 10.16 4.58
N ARG A 416 27.80 9.53 3.40
CA ARG A 416 29.07 9.12 2.77
C ARG A 416 30.02 10.30 2.57
N ARG A 417 29.53 11.43 2.03
CA ARG A 417 30.33 12.64 1.79
C ARG A 417 30.81 13.30 3.09
N LYS A 418 30.00 13.26 4.14
CA LYS A 418 30.30 13.86 5.44
C LYS A 418 30.90 12.88 6.45
N ARG A 419 31.18 11.64 6.02
CA ARG A 419 31.71 10.54 6.84
C ARG A 419 30.91 10.33 8.13
N ARG A 420 29.58 10.34 8.01
CA ARG A 420 28.65 10.09 9.13
C ARG A 420 28.18 8.64 9.10
N SER A 421 28.11 8.01 10.27
CA SER A 421 27.58 6.66 10.49
C SER A 421 26.19 6.66 11.12
N TYR A 422 25.73 7.80 11.63
CA TYR A 422 24.45 7.96 12.31
C TYR A 422 23.57 8.98 11.59
N ILE A 423 22.27 8.72 11.49
CA ILE A 423 21.25 9.67 11.05
C ILE A 423 19.94 9.39 11.79
N ALA A 424 19.39 10.39 12.47
CA ALA A 424 18.07 10.30 13.08
C ALA A 424 17.26 11.56 12.80
N VAL A 425 15.97 11.41 12.52
CA VAL A 425 15.08 12.58 12.38
C VAL A 425 14.88 13.24 13.75
N ARG A 426 14.91 14.57 13.80
CA ARG A 426 14.72 15.28 15.09
C ARG A 426 13.26 15.16 15.57
N ARG A 427 13.08 15.09 16.90
CA ARG A 427 11.75 15.00 17.55
C ARG A 427 10.86 16.20 17.25
N ASP A 428 11.39 17.41 17.29
CA ASP A 428 10.66 18.65 16.98
C ASP A 428 10.30 18.76 15.49
N THR A 429 11.16 18.26 14.59
CA THR A 429 10.82 18.11 13.16
C THR A 429 9.65 17.16 12.96
N MET A 430 9.65 16.02 13.67
CA MET A 430 8.55 15.07 13.64
C MET A 430 7.25 15.70 14.16
N ALA A 431 7.30 16.40 15.30
CA ALA A 431 6.15 17.08 15.89
C ALA A 431 5.55 18.13 14.93
N HIS A 432 6.39 18.99 14.35
CA HIS A 432 5.94 19.98 13.35
C HIS A 432 5.35 19.33 12.09
N PHE A 433 5.90 18.20 11.65
CA PHE A 433 5.38 17.48 10.49
C PHE A 433 4.03 16.83 10.79
N THR A 434 3.89 16.19 11.96
CA THR A 434 2.62 15.63 12.45
C THR A 434 1.53 16.71 12.51
N ALA A 435 1.81 17.86 13.12
CA ALA A 435 0.84 18.96 13.21
C ALA A 435 0.36 19.43 11.83
N LYS A 436 1.26 19.50 10.84
CA LYS A 436 0.91 19.83 9.45
C LYS A 436 0.03 18.77 8.78
N ILE A 437 0.29 17.49 9.04
CA ILE A 437 -0.58 16.41 8.53
C ILE A 437 -1.98 16.54 9.13
N ASP A 438 -2.07 16.76 10.43
CA ASP A 438 -3.35 16.88 11.13
C ASP A 438 -4.13 18.12 10.66
N GLU A 439 -3.44 19.23 10.38
CA GLU A 439 -4.01 20.43 9.74
C GLU A 439 -4.53 20.12 8.33
N TRP A 440 -3.72 19.47 7.47
CA TRP A 440 -4.12 19.14 6.11
C TRP A 440 -5.21 18.08 6.01
N MET A 441 -5.38 17.25 7.05
CA MET A 441 -6.49 16.29 7.11
C MET A 441 -7.84 16.97 7.37
N GLN A 442 -7.85 18.17 7.97
CA GLN A 442 -9.09 18.91 8.20
C GLN A 442 -9.81 19.20 6.88
N GLY A 443 -11.12 18.96 6.84
CA GLY A 443 -11.94 19.13 5.64
C GLY A 443 -11.79 18.03 4.59
N THR A 444 -10.96 17.00 4.83
CA THR A 444 -10.93 15.82 3.96
C THR A 444 -12.10 14.89 4.22
N VAL A 445 -12.55 14.19 3.18
CA VAL A 445 -13.60 13.18 3.27
C VAL A 445 -13.23 12.02 4.22
N TRP A 446 -11.94 11.82 4.48
CA TRP A 446 -11.46 10.77 5.39
C TRP A 446 -11.73 11.07 6.87
N LEU A 447 -11.99 12.34 7.23
CA LEU A 447 -12.41 12.71 8.57
C LEU A 447 -13.91 12.57 8.81
N THR A 448 -14.71 12.29 7.78
CA THR A 448 -16.15 12.00 7.94
C THR A 448 -16.39 10.71 8.74
N ARG A 449 -17.62 10.55 9.28
CA ARG A 449 -18.04 9.38 10.07
C ARG A 449 -18.30 8.16 9.18
N CYS A 450 -17.29 7.68 8.47
CA CYS A 450 -17.41 6.45 7.70
C CYS A 450 -16.30 5.44 8.07
N SER A 451 -16.70 4.17 8.09
CA SER A 451 -15.81 3.05 8.43
C SER A 451 -14.85 2.78 7.27
N ASN A 452 -13.56 2.93 7.51
CA ASN A 452 -12.50 2.65 6.55
C ASN A 452 -11.24 2.14 7.28
N TYR A 453 -10.31 1.55 6.54
CA TYR A 453 -9.06 1.03 7.08
C TYR A 453 -7.99 2.12 7.32
N PHE A 454 -8.34 3.40 7.17
CA PHE A 454 -7.35 4.48 7.19
C PHE A 454 -6.97 4.94 8.61
N ARG A 455 -7.81 4.62 9.60
CA ARG A 455 -7.74 5.15 10.96
C ARG A 455 -7.13 4.17 11.93
N ALA A 456 -6.27 4.66 12.81
CA ALA A 456 -5.84 3.93 14.00
C ALA A 456 -6.96 3.89 15.05
N ALA A 457 -6.77 3.10 16.11
CA ALA A 457 -7.76 2.93 17.18
C ALA A 457 -8.15 4.25 17.87
N ASN A 458 -7.22 5.21 17.95
CA ASN A 458 -7.47 6.57 18.44
C ASN A 458 -8.25 7.48 17.47
N GLY A 459 -8.67 6.96 16.30
CA GLY A 459 -9.44 7.68 15.29
C GLY A 459 -8.61 8.50 14.30
N ARG A 460 -7.29 8.63 14.50
CA ARG A 460 -6.41 9.43 13.65
C ARG A 460 -6.14 8.73 12.32
N VAL A 461 -6.13 9.47 11.21
CA VAL A 461 -5.85 8.91 9.87
C VAL A 461 -4.34 8.74 9.71
N VAL A 462 -3.88 7.49 9.76
CA VAL A 462 -2.44 7.15 9.73
C VAL A 462 -1.97 6.65 8.36
N THR A 463 -2.88 6.30 7.44
CA THR A 463 -2.49 5.72 6.14
C THR A 463 -2.36 6.74 5.02
N GLN A 464 -3.33 7.66 4.91
CA GLN A 464 -3.50 8.52 3.74
C GLN A 464 -2.58 9.73 3.75
N TRP A 465 -2.16 10.15 2.56
CA TRP A 465 -1.47 11.41 2.30
C TRP A 465 -2.49 12.51 1.95
N PRO A 466 -2.60 13.59 2.73
CA PRO A 466 -3.65 14.62 2.59
C PRO A 466 -3.38 15.67 1.51
N ARG A 467 -2.41 15.46 0.63
CA ARG A 467 -2.00 16.45 -0.36
C ARG A 467 -1.78 15.79 -1.71
N SER A 468 -1.45 16.61 -2.69
CA SER A 468 -1.18 16.16 -4.04
C SER A 468 0.16 15.39 -4.14
N ALA A 469 0.33 14.55 -5.17
CA ALA A 469 1.60 13.84 -5.38
C ALA A 469 2.73 14.83 -5.70
N ARG A 470 2.41 15.93 -6.39
CA ARG A 470 3.34 17.04 -6.62
C ARG A 470 3.85 17.66 -5.31
N ALA A 471 2.97 17.86 -4.33
CA ALA A 471 3.35 18.39 -3.02
C ALA A 471 4.35 17.44 -2.32
N PHE A 472 4.06 16.14 -2.31
CA PHE A 472 4.97 15.14 -1.76
C PHE A 472 6.33 15.13 -2.47
N TRP A 473 6.32 15.15 -3.81
CA TRP A 473 7.54 15.25 -4.61
C TRP A 473 8.34 16.51 -4.30
N ALA A 474 7.68 17.67 -4.15
CA ALA A 474 8.36 18.92 -3.81
C ALA A 474 9.06 18.83 -2.45
N MET A 475 8.41 18.23 -1.45
CA MET A 475 8.97 18.02 -0.11
C MET A 475 10.15 17.04 -0.10
N THR A 476 10.13 16.04 -0.97
CA THR A 476 11.18 15.00 -1.10
C THR A 476 12.20 15.28 -2.20
N ARG A 477 12.07 16.41 -2.93
CA ARG A 477 12.93 16.74 -4.08
C ARG A 477 14.39 16.98 -3.70
N ARG A 478 14.66 17.40 -2.47
CA ARG A 478 16.01 17.63 -1.94
C ARG A 478 16.08 17.01 -0.54
N PHE A 479 17.20 16.38 -0.23
CA PHE A 479 17.50 15.98 1.15
C PHE A 479 17.79 17.24 1.96
N LYS A 480 17.24 17.34 3.17
CA LYS A 480 17.34 18.50 4.05
C LYS A 480 18.08 18.10 5.34
N PRO A 481 19.40 18.26 5.40
CA PRO A 481 20.19 17.79 6.55
C PRO A 481 19.76 18.40 7.88
N ALA A 482 19.28 19.66 7.88
CA ALA A 482 18.85 20.36 9.10
C ALA A 482 17.70 19.66 9.84
N GLU A 483 16.91 18.84 9.16
CA GLU A 483 15.79 18.06 9.75
C GLU A 483 16.26 16.80 10.49
N TYR A 484 17.55 16.51 10.45
CA TYR A 484 18.18 15.33 11.03
C TYR A 484 19.32 15.71 11.96
N THR A 485 19.61 14.83 12.92
CA THR A 485 20.91 14.77 13.62
C THR A 485 21.78 13.69 12.99
N PHE A 486 23.10 13.87 13.05
CA PHE A 486 24.09 12.94 12.48
C PHE A 486 25.08 12.40 13.52
N ASP A 487 24.86 12.76 14.78
CA ASP A 487 25.65 12.34 15.91
C ASP A 487 24.68 11.78 16.96
N PRO A 488 25.01 10.64 17.60
CA PRO A 488 24.24 10.13 18.72
C PRO A 488 24.14 11.21 19.80
N ARG A 489 23.00 11.32 20.48
CA ARG A 489 22.94 12.19 21.66
C ARG A 489 23.80 11.58 22.76
N THR A 490 24.83 12.29 23.18
CA THR A 490 25.54 11.98 24.42
C THR A 490 24.59 12.33 25.58
N GLU A 491 24.09 11.34 26.30
CA GLU A 491 23.47 11.58 27.61
C GLU A 491 24.55 12.15 28.54
N GLY A 492 24.37 13.39 28.99
CA GLY A 492 25.38 14.12 29.78
C GLY A 492 25.22 15.64 29.81
N ALA A 493 24.33 16.23 29.01
CA ALA A 493 23.86 17.59 29.28
C ALA A 493 22.54 17.49 30.02
N GLU A 494 22.62 17.45 31.35
CA GLU A 494 21.49 17.83 32.20
C GLU A 494 20.91 19.13 31.66
N VAL A 495 19.60 19.12 31.45
CA VAL A 495 18.85 20.34 31.25
C VAL A 495 18.96 21.09 32.57
N ASP A 496 19.85 22.06 32.65
CA ASP A 496 19.71 23.18 33.57
C ASP A 496 18.36 23.82 33.25
N ALA A 497 17.34 23.35 33.95
CA ALA A 497 16.05 23.97 34.01
C ALA A 497 16.26 25.31 34.73
N VAL A 498 16.48 26.37 33.94
CA VAL A 498 16.31 27.74 34.42
C VAL A 498 14.84 27.92 34.70
N ALA A 499 14.47 27.58 35.93
CA ALA A 499 13.32 28.14 36.62
C ALA A 499 13.66 29.60 36.92
N GLU A 500 13.18 30.53 36.08
CA GLU A 500 13.02 31.92 36.47
C GLU A 500 11.62 32.42 36.08
N THR A 501 10.78 32.40 37.12
CA THR A 501 9.85 33.48 37.50
C THR A 501 8.73 33.88 36.54
N ALA A 502 7.56 33.29 36.73
CA ALA A 502 6.28 33.99 36.66
C ALA A 502 5.78 34.26 38.09
N ALA A 503 6.36 35.26 38.73
CA ALA A 503 5.75 35.99 39.83
C ALA A 503 5.57 37.44 39.34
N ASN A 504 4.36 37.98 39.51
CA ASN A 504 3.91 39.34 39.17
C ASN A 504 3.69 39.68 37.69
N ARG A 505 2.47 39.47 37.19
CA ARG A 505 1.45 40.53 37.00
C ARG A 505 0.18 40.00 36.35
#